data_AF-A0A1M6NR82-F1
#
_entry.id   AF-A0A1M6NR82-F1
#
_cell.length_a   1.000
_cell.length_b   1.000
_cell.length_c   1.000
_cell.angle_alpha   90.00
_cell.angle_beta   90.00
_cell.angle_gamma   90.00
#
_symmetry.space_group_name_H-M   'P 1'
#
loop_
_entity.id
_entity.type
_entity.pdbx_description
1 polymer ?
#
loop_
_entity_poly.entity_id
_entity_poly.type
_entity_poly.pdbx_seq_one_letter_code
_entity_poly.pdbx_strand_id
1 'polypeptide(L)'
;MTQSQAYLSFKERTQEIFNFAVLVTTSVPVLKQSLNLFKKGTISRIPEPDFFEPSVIYEITADTIASLSEEQLPVDKIEELKKIVDTPISHSQFKKTVVDVIGEEHYKKHRNTIRRQSLNYINNISDCTTDYQSKLSSYLYFSLFSYFEAFISDLVMEIIDAIERLNTEQYFDNLKVNSDLKKNIKTLNKDFDPRKIDRYKKFSTQLNSRGYKPPEDLLLSTMLTLLKNKNGDLKANEIPDFLKKTFHFELSEDDNQTFHNLRANRNSIGHGDRNFNPSLKSVIDTNKFLKGLSAKIDEHISLHFKAIKNYQR
;
A
#
# COMPACT_ATOMS: atom_id res chain seq x y z
N MET A 1 15.16 20.82 8.71
CA MET A 1 15.99 19.65 8.34
C MET A 1 15.40 18.99 7.11
N THR A 2 16.22 18.30 6.32
CA THR A 2 15.74 17.49 5.19
C THR A 2 14.98 16.27 5.71
N GLN A 3 13.73 16.11 5.29
CA GLN A 3 12.90 14.94 5.60
C GLN A 3 13.49 13.67 4.97
N SER A 4 13.24 12.50 5.57
CA SER A 4 13.58 11.22 4.94
C SER A 4 12.73 10.92 3.71
N GLN A 5 13.29 10.14 2.79
CA GLN A 5 12.54 9.63 1.65
C GLN A 5 11.47 8.65 2.11
N ALA A 6 11.73 7.89 3.17
CA ALA A 6 10.73 7.04 3.82
C ALA A 6 9.51 7.85 4.29
N TYR A 7 9.72 8.99 4.97
CA TYR A 7 8.64 9.85 5.44
C TYR A 7 7.87 10.52 4.30
N LEU A 8 8.57 10.96 3.24
CA LEU A 8 7.93 11.50 2.04
C LEU A 8 7.04 10.45 1.35
N SER A 9 7.56 9.23 1.18
CA SER A 9 6.82 8.10 0.60
C SER A 9 5.59 7.75 1.42
N PHE A 10 5.70 7.77 2.75
CA PHE A 10 4.55 7.57 3.65
C PHE A 10 3.48 8.65 3.46
N LYS A 11 3.88 9.92 3.41
CA LYS A 11 2.95 11.04 3.18
C LYS A 11 2.23 10.91 1.83
N GLU A 12 2.94 10.52 0.79
CA GLU A 12 2.40 10.32 -0.54
C GLU A 12 1.38 9.17 -0.55
N ARG A 13 1.78 7.97 -0.14
CA ARG A 13 0.89 6.78 -0.08
C ARG A 13 -0.36 7.03 0.77
N THR A 14 -0.20 7.68 1.93
CA THR A 14 -1.36 8.04 2.78
C THR A 14 -2.25 9.10 2.13
N GLN A 15 -1.73 10.01 1.33
CA GLN A 15 -2.55 10.98 0.60
C GLN A 15 -3.30 10.32 -0.56
N GLU A 16 -2.61 9.48 -1.34
CA GLU A 16 -3.19 8.76 -2.47
C GLU A 16 -4.39 7.91 -2.06
N ILE A 17 -4.26 7.15 -0.98
CA ILE A 17 -5.35 6.28 -0.53
C ILE A 17 -6.57 7.07 -0.01
N PHE A 18 -6.34 8.25 0.58
CA PHE A 18 -7.42 9.15 0.99
C PHE A 18 -8.06 9.84 -0.21
N ASN A 19 -7.30 10.20 -1.25
CA ASN A 19 -7.86 10.70 -2.50
C ASN A 19 -8.78 9.65 -3.14
N PHE A 20 -8.35 8.39 -3.15
CA PHE A 20 -9.18 7.27 -3.59
C PHE A 20 -10.44 7.11 -2.72
N ALA A 21 -10.32 7.22 -1.39
CA ALA A 21 -11.46 7.18 -0.49
C ALA A 21 -12.49 8.28 -0.78
N VAL A 22 -12.04 9.50 -1.10
CA VAL A 22 -12.91 10.61 -1.53
C VAL A 22 -13.62 10.26 -2.83
N LEU A 23 -12.91 9.69 -3.81
CA LEU A 23 -13.53 9.24 -5.06
C LEU A 23 -14.62 8.18 -4.82
N VAL A 24 -14.36 7.19 -3.98
CA VAL A 24 -15.36 6.14 -3.65
C VAL A 24 -16.56 6.74 -2.92
N THR A 25 -16.32 7.58 -1.91
CA THR A 25 -17.39 8.19 -1.09
C THR A 25 -18.22 9.23 -1.83
N THR A 26 -17.75 9.76 -2.94
CA THR A 26 -18.53 10.61 -3.85
C THR A 26 -19.25 9.78 -4.92
N SER A 27 -18.60 8.76 -5.47
CA SER A 27 -19.15 7.94 -6.55
C SER A 27 -20.28 7.01 -6.11
N VAL A 28 -20.17 6.37 -4.94
CA VAL A 28 -21.19 5.40 -4.49
C VAL A 28 -22.55 6.06 -4.20
N PRO A 29 -22.64 7.24 -3.55
CA PRO A 29 -23.92 7.96 -3.43
C PRO A 29 -24.57 8.32 -4.77
N VAL A 30 -23.78 8.76 -5.75
CA VAL A 30 -24.27 9.06 -7.11
C VAL A 30 -24.78 7.79 -7.80
N LEU A 31 -24.08 6.67 -7.63
CA LEU A 31 -24.54 5.37 -8.11
C LEU A 31 -25.86 4.97 -7.44
N LYS A 32 -25.98 5.10 -6.11
CA LYS A 32 -27.23 4.83 -5.38
C LYS A 32 -28.40 5.67 -5.88
N GLN A 33 -28.16 6.96 -6.18
CA GLN A 33 -29.18 7.80 -6.79
C GLN A 33 -29.59 7.30 -8.17
N SER A 34 -28.62 6.91 -9.00
CA SER A 34 -28.87 6.37 -10.35
C SER A 34 -29.67 5.06 -10.29
N LEU A 35 -29.33 4.17 -9.36
CA LEU A 35 -30.08 2.93 -9.11
C LEU A 35 -31.54 3.22 -8.70
N ASN A 36 -31.77 4.24 -7.86
CA ASN A 36 -33.11 4.64 -7.47
C ASN A 36 -33.92 5.22 -8.64
N LEU A 37 -33.30 6.02 -9.51
CA LEU A 37 -33.94 6.54 -10.73
C LEU A 37 -34.28 5.40 -11.69
N PHE A 38 -33.40 4.40 -11.82
CA PHE A 38 -33.66 3.20 -12.62
C PHE A 38 -34.87 2.43 -12.07
N LYS A 39 -34.90 2.15 -10.76
CA LYS A 39 -36.01 1.42 -10.11
C LYS A 39 -37.35 2.15 -10.22
N LYS A 40 -37.34 3.48 -10.36
CA LYS A 40 -38.54 4.30 -10.62
C LYS A 40 -38.96 4.37 -12.10
N GLY A 41 -38.19 3.75 -13.00
CA GLY A 41 -38.41 3.83 -14.44
C GLY A 41 -38.05 5.17 -15.07
N THR A 42 -37.37 6.07 -14.34
CA THR A 42 -36.95 7.39 -14.88
C THR A 42 -35.80 7.28 -15.87
N ILE A 43 -34.93 6.28 -15.69
CA ILE A 43 -33.83 5.97 -16.61
C ILE A 43 -33.83 4.48 -16.92
N SER A 44 -33.38 4.11 -18.13
CA SER A 44 -33.31 2.72 -18.60
C SER A 44 -31.94 2.07 -18.44
N ARG A 45 -30.93 2.82 -17.97
CA ARG A 45 -29.55 2.35 -17.75
C ARG A 45 -28.79 3.21 -16.75
N ILE A 46 -27.86 2.60 -16.04
CA ILE A 46 -26.81 3.25 -15.24
C ILE A 46 -25.46 3.18 -15.98
N PRO A 47 -24.45 3.99 -15.60
CA PRO A 47 -23.10 3.86 -16.13
C PRO A 47 -22.57 2.43 -16.02
N GLU A 48 -21.93 1.97 -17.10
CA GLU A 48 -21.33 0.64 -17.18
C GLU A 48 -19.92 0.68 -16.55
N PRO A 49 -19.50 -0.36 -15.80
CA PRO A 49 -18.15 -0.40 -15.25
C PRO A 49 -17.11 -0.60 -16.36
N ASP A 50 -15.99 0.12 -16.29
CA ASP A 50 -14.96 0.11 -17.35
C ASP A 50 -14.20 -1.23 -17.45
N PHE A 51 -14.02 -1.96 -16.34
CA PHE A 51 -13.12 -3.13 -16.27
C PHE A 51 -13.66 -4.34 -15.50
N PHE A 52 -14.81 -4.24 -14.83
CA PHE A 52 -15.32 -5.31 -13.96
C PHE A 52 -16.47 -6.09 -14.62
N GLU A 53 -16.32 -7.41 -14.70
CA GLU A 53 -17.41 -8.34 -14.91
C GLU A 53 -18.02 -8.77 -13.54
N PRO A 54 -19.33 -9.05 -13.43
CA PRO A 54 -20.18 -9.63 -14.46
C PRO A 54 -20.42 -8.70 -15.63
N SER A 55 -20.25 -9.22 -16.84
CA SER A 55 -20.62 -8.55 -18.08
C SER A 55 -22.01 -7.95 -17.92
N VAL A 56 -22.16 -6.64 -18.11
CA VAL A 56 -23.43 -5.92 -18.00
C VAL A 56 -24.54 -6.76 -18.63
N ILE A 57 -25.58 -7.06 -17.85
CA ILE A 57 -26.68 -7.91 -18.31
C ILE A 57 -27.80 -7.00 -18.80
N TYR A 58 -28.30 -7.29 -20.00
CA TYR A 58 -29.46 -6.61 -20.59
C TYR A 58 -30.64 -7.55 -20.65
N GLU A 59 -31.84 -6.98 -20.69
CA GLU A 59 -33.08 -7.72 -20.90
C GLU A 59 -34.03 -6.90 -21.78
N ILE A 60 -34.89 -7.60 -22.53
CA ILE A 60 -36.00 -6.97 -23.25
C ILE A 60 -37.25 -7.21 -22.41
N THR A 61 -37.93 -6.14 -22.01
CA THR A 61 -39.14 -6.24 -21.17
C THR A 61 -40.41 -6.02 -21.99
N ALA A 62 -41.56 -6.32 -21.39
CA ALA A 62 -42.86 -5.97 -21.98
C ALA A 62 -42.97 -4.47 -22.31
N ASP A 63 -42.43 -3.60 -21.44
CA ASP A 63 -42.39 -2.15 -21.68
C ASP A 63 -41.55 -1.80 -22.91
N THR A 64 -40.40 -2.46 -23.09
CA THR A 64 -39.57 -2.30 -24.29
C THR A 64 -40.36 -2.66 -25.54
N ILE A 65 -41.13 -3.76 -25.50
CA ILE A 65 -41.99 -4.16 -26.62
C ILE A 65 -43.08 -3.12 -26.90
N ALA A 66 -43.71 -2.56 -25.86
CA ALA A 66 -44.72 -1.52 -26.00
C ALA A 66 -44.15 -0.26 -26.66
N SER A 67 -43.01 0.24 -26.18
CA SER A 67 -42.33 1.40 -26.79
C SER A 67 -41.89 1.14 -28.23
N LEU A 68 -41.38 -0.06 -28.55
CA LEU A 68 -41.01 -0.42 -29.93
C LEU A 68 -42.23 -0.48 -30.86
N SER A 69 -43.39 -0.85 -30.35
CA SER A 69 -44.65 -0.86 -31.10
C SER A 69 -45.09 0.58 -31.43
N GLU A 70 -44.94 1.51 -30.49
CA GLU A 70 -45.18 2.94 -30.71
C GLU A 70 -44.19 3.56 -31.70
N GLU A 71 -42.93 3.10 -31.68
CA GLU A 71 -41.87 3.53 -32.60
C GLU A 71 -41.96 2.88 -34.00
N GLN A 72 -43.06 2.18 -34.31
CA GLN A 72 -43.36 1.55 -35.60
C GLN A 72 -42.35 0.45 -36.02
N LEU A 73 -41.87 -0.35 -35.06
CA LEU A 73 -41.16 -1.59 -35.41
C LEU A 73 -42.14 -2.58 -36.09
N PRO A 74 -41.74 -3.28 -37.17
CA PRO A 74 -42.62 -4.23 -37.85
C PRO A 74 -43.19 -5.30 -36.90
N VAL A 75 -44.46 -5.66 -37.09
CA VAL A 75 -45.21 -6.55 -36.19
C VAL A 75 -44.58 -7.95 -36.12
N ASP A 76 -44.07 -8.48 -37.24
CA ASP A 76 -43.34 -9.74 -37.30
C ASP A 76 -42.09 -9.71 -36.42
N LYS A 77 -41.35 -8.59 -36.42
CA LYS A 77 -40.16 -8.39 -35.58
C LYS A 77 -40.49 -8.25 -34.10
N ILE A 78 -41.62 -7.63 -33.78
CA ILE A 78 -42.12 -7.57 -32.41
C ILE A 78 -42.45 -8.98 -31.89
N GLU A 79 -43.12 -9.81 -32.68
CA GLU A 79 -43.44 -11.19 -32.30
C GLU A 79 -42.18 -12.07 -32.12
N GLU A 80 -41.13 -11.83 -32.90
CA GLU A 80 -39.85 -12.51 -32.70
C GLU A 80 -39.13 -12.04 -31.42
N LEU A 81 -39.13 -10.74 -31.13
CA LEU A 81 -38.56 -10.21 -29.89
C LEU A 81 -39.28 -10.71 -28.64
N LYS A 82 -40.61 -10.93 -28.71
CA LYS A 82 -41.39 -11.50 -27.60
C LYS A 82 -40.87 -12.86 -27.15
N LYS A 83 -40.18 -13.62 -28.01
CA LYS A 83 -39.59 -14.94 -27.66
C LYS A 83 -38.39 -14.84 -26.74
N ILE A 84 -37.73 -13.67 -26.67
CA ILE A 84 -36.56 -13.42 -25.83
C ILE A 84 -36.85 -12.41 -24.72
N VAL A 85 -38.12 -12.06 -24.49
CA VAL A 85 -38.54 -11.20 -23.38
C VAL A 85 -38.16 -11.84 -22.04
N ASP A 86 -37.75 -11.00 -21.10
CA ASP A 86 -37.29 -11.36 -19.75
C ASP A 86 -36.13 -12.38 -19.72
N THR A 87 -35.47 -12.60 -20.86
CA THR A 87 -34.27 -13.44 -20.95
C THR A 87 -33.04 -12.57 -20.68
N PRO A 88 -32.24 -12.85 -19.63
CA PRO A 88 -31.03 -12.10 -19.36
C PRO A 88 -29.95 -12.43 -20.40
N ILE A 89 -29.38 -11.41 -21.04
CA ILE A 89 -28.37 -11.57 -22.08
C ILE A 89 -27.12 -10.77 -21.71
N SER A 90 -25.96 -11.41 -21.79
CA SER A 90 -24.67 -10.77 -21.51
C SER A 90 -24.34 -9.67 -22.52
N HIS A 91 -23.56 -8.67 -22.10
CA HIS A 91 -23.14 -7.55 -22.95
C HIS A 91 -22.53 -8.00 -24.30
N SER A 92 -21.65 -9.00 -24.27
CA SER A 92 -20.94 -9.50 -25.45
C SER A 92 -21.88 -10.18 -26.46
N GLN A 93 -22.97 -10.79 -25.98
CA GLN A 93 -23.94 -11.49 -26.81
C GLN A 93 -25.11 -10.59 -27.22
N PHE A 94 -25.44 -9.56 -26.45
CA PHE A 94 -26.67 -8.78 -26.61
C PHE A 94 -26.86 -8.23 -28.01
N LYS A 95 -25.84 -7.54 -28.56
CA LYS A 95 -25.95 -6.98 -29.92
C LYS A 95 -26.25 -8.08 -30.93
N LYS A 96 -25.48 -9.17 -30.90
CA LYS A 96 -25.64 -10.27 -31.85
C LYS A 96 -27.03 -10.88 -31.75
N THR A 97 -27.48 -11.24 -30.55
CA THR A 97 -28.80 -11.83 -30.30
C THR A 97 -29.93 -10.94 -30.81
N VAL A 98 -29.87 -9.63 -30.55
CA VAL A 98 -30.93 -8.72 -31.00
C VAL A 98 -30.89 -8.50 -32.51
N VAL A 99 -29.69 -8.33 -33.09
CA VAL A 99 -29.51 -8.14 -34.54
C VAL A 99 -29.97 -9.38 -35.31
N ASP A 100 -29.72 -10.58 -34.81
CA ASP A 100 -30.18 -11.84 -35.41
C ASP A 100 -31.73 -11.92 -35.45
N VAL A 101 -32.42 -11.20 -34.56
CA VAL A 101 -33.89 -11.14 -34.50
C VAL A 101 -34.45 -10.03 -35.39
N ILE A 102 -34.05 -8.78 -35.16
CA ILE A 102 -34.69 -7.61 -35.82
C ILE A 102 -33.91 -7.04 -37.00
N GLY A 103 -32.68 -7.50 -37.24
CA GLY A 103 -31.78 -6.94 -38.24
C GLY A 103 -31.00 -5.71 -37.75
N GLU A 104 -29.85 -5.46 -38.39
CA GLU A 104 -28.91 -4.39 -37.97
C GLU A 104 -29.50 -2.97 -38.14
N GLU A 105 -30.33 -2.75 -39.16
CA GLU A 105 -30.96 -1.43 -39.39
C GLU A 105 -31.93 -1.05 -38.27
N HIS A 106 -32.85 -1.96 -37.92
CA HIS A 106 -33.81 -1.75 -36.83
C HIS A 106 -33.09 -1.67 -35.47
N TYR A 107 -32.06 -2.50 -35.25
CA TYR A 107 -31.24 -2.39 -34.04
C TYR A 107 -30.61 -1.00 -33.90
N LYS A 108 -30.01 -0.46 -34.96
CA LYS A 108 -29.40 0.89 -34.92
C LYS A 108 -30.44 1.97 -34.66
N LYS A 109 -31.61 1.89 -35.31
CA LYS A 109 -32.70 2.87 -35.15
C LYS A 109 -33.27 2.87 -33.73
N HIS A 110 -33.47 1.71 -33.12
CA HIS A 110 -34.17 1.55 -31.84
C HIS A 110 -33.23 1.19 -30.67
N ARG A 111 -31.91 1.33 -30.84
CA ARG A 111 -30.89 0.86 -29.89
C ARG A 111 -31.13 1.35 -28.45
N ASN A 112 -31.53 2.60 -28.28
CA ASN A 112 -31.69 3.21 -26.96
C ASN A 112 -32.90 2.65 -26.20
N THR A 113 -33.96 2.31 -26.93
CA THR A 113 -35.18 1.68 -26.39
C THR A 113 -34.92 0.21 -26.04
N ILE A 114 -34.13 -0.49 -26.88
CA ILE A 114 -33.82 -1.91 -26.69
C ILE A 114 -32.79 -2.15 -25.58
N ARG A 115 -31.75 -1.31 -25.48
CA ARG A 115 -30.61 -1.56 -24.59
C ARG A 115 -30.91 -1.14 -23.14
N ARG A 116 -31.79 -1.91 -22.49
CA ARG A 116 -32.17 -1.79 -21.07
C ARG A 116 -31.40 -2.80 -20.23
N GLN A 117 -30.78 -2.33 -19.15
CA GLN A 117 -30.08 -3.22 -18.20
C GLN A 117 -31.08 -4.06 -17.41
N SER A 118 -30.72 -5.28 -17.02
CA SER A 118 -31.62 -6.17 -16.32
C SER A 118 -31.85 -5.75 -14.86
N LEU A 119 -33.07 -5.94 -14.35
CA LEU A 119 -33.38 -5.65 -12.96
C LEU A 119 -32.51 -6.46 -11.99
N ASN A 120 -32.19 -7.71 -12.34
CA ASN A 120 -31.28 -8.55 -11.54
C ASN A 120 -29.88 -7.93 -11.45
N TYR A 121 -29.30 -7.49 -12.58
CA TYR A 121 -28.02 -6.78 -12.57
C TYR A 121 -28.05 -5.54 -11.69
N ILE A 122 -29.11 -4.74 -11.80
CA ILE A 122 -29.30 -3.53 -10.98
C ILE A 122 -29.40 -3.85 -9.49
N ASN A 123 -30.09 -4.93 -9.12
CA ASN A 123 -30.18 -5.38 -7.73
C ASN A 123 -28.82 -5.86 -7.20
N ASN A 124 -28.07 -6.63 -7.99
CA ASN A 124 -26.72 -7.05 -7.60
C ASN A 124 -25.79 -5.85 -7.36
N ILE A 125 -25.80 -4.86 -8.26
CA ILE A 125 -25.02 -3.62 -8.07
C ILE A 125 -25.50 -2.87 -6.82
N SER A 126 -26.81 -2.78 -6.60
CA SER A 126 -27.40 -2.17 -5.40
C SER A 126 -26.87 -2.84 -4.13
N ASP A 127 -26.83 -4.18 -4.09
CA ASP A 127 -26.34 -4.94 -2.94
C ASP A 127 -24.83 -4.72 -2.71
N CYS A 128 -24.04 -4.56 -3.77
CA CYS A 128 -22.62 -4.20 -3.65
C CYS A 128 -22.41 -2.83 -2.97
N THR A 129 -23.37 -1.90 -3.10
CA THR A 129 -23.31 -0.59 -2.44
C THR A 129 -23.72 -0.62 -0.96
N THR A 130 -24.24 -1.75 -0.48
CA THR A 130 -24.59 -1.95 0.93
C THR A 130 -23.31 -2.05 1.77
N ASP A 131 -23.30 -1.32 2.88
CA ASP A 131 -22.17 -1.23 3.83
C ASP A 131 -20.83 -0.83 3.22
N TYR A 132 -20.83 -0.16 2.06
CA TYR A 132 -19.60 0.23 1.36
C TYR A 132 -18.67 1.06 2.24
N GLN A 133 -19.21 1.93 3.10
CA GLN A 133 -18.42 2.76 4.01
C GLN A 133 -17.69 1.91 5.06
N SER A 134 -18.32 0.85 5.56
CA SER A 134 -17.69 -0.07 6.52
C SER A 134 -16.54 -0.83 5.85
N LYS A 135 -16.79 -1.40 4.66
CA LYS A 135 -15.75 -2.10 3.86
C LYS A 135 -14.58 -1.17 3.53
N LEU A 136 -14.87 0.02 3.03
CA LEU A 136 -13.86 1.04 2.73
C LEU A 136 -13.07 1.41 3.99
N SER A 137 -13.75 1.63 5.12
CA SER A 137 -13.08 1.98 6.38
C SER A 137 -12.13 0.88 6.83
N SER A 138 -12.53 -0.39 6.73
CA SER A 138 -11.66 -1.53 7.07
C SER A 138 -10.42 -1.60 6.18
N TYR A 139 -10.56 -1.45 4.87
CA TYR A 139 -9.41 -1.45 3.95
C TYR A 139 -8.47 -0.27 4.17
N LEU A 140 -9.02 0.93 4.41
CA LEU A 140 -8.21 2.11 4.72
C LEU A 140 -7.46 1.93 6.05
N TYR A 141 -8.13 1.43 7.08
CA TYR A 141 -7.52 1.18 8.39
C TYR A 141 -6.33 0.23 8.26
N PHE A 142 -6.51 -0.87 7.52
CA PHE A 142 -5.45 -1.82 7.23
C PHE A 142 -4.26 -1.19 6.52
N SER A 143 -4.55 -0.48 5.42
CA SER A 143 -3.53 0.10 4.57
C SER A 143 -2.72 1.16 5.31
N LEU A 144 -3.36 1.98 6.16
CA LEU A 144 -2.67 2.98 6.97
C LEU A 144 -1.65 2.36 7.91
N PHE A 145 -2.02 1.26 8.56
CA PHE A 145 -1.11 0.56 9.46
C PHE A 145 0.05 -0.06 8.69
N SER A 146 -0.22 -0.72 7.55
CA SER A 146 0.83 -1.28 6.69
C SER A 146 1.76 -0.23 6.10
N TYR A 147 1.25 0.95 5.73
CA TYR A 147 2.09 2.07 5.28
C TYR A 147 2.99 2.59 6.41
N PHE A 148 2.50 2.61 7.65
CA PHE A 148 3.32 2.96 8.80
C PHE A 148 4.41 1.92 9.09
N GLU A 149 4.09 0.62 8.99
CA GLU A 149 5.10 -0.45 9.10
C GLU A 149 6.19 -0.32 8.02
N ALA A 150 5.77 -0.08 6.77
CA ALA A 150 6.69 0.17 5.66
C ALA A 150 7.54 1.42 5.89
N PHE A 151 6.96 2.50 6.41
CA PHE A 151 7.70 3.72 6.77
C PHE A 151 8.85 3.42 7.75
N ILE A 152 8.58 2.68 8.84
CA ILE A 152 9.63 2.33 9.81
C ILE A 152 10.72 1.51 9.13
N SER A 153 10.33 0.51 8.35
CA SER A 153 11.28 -0.36 7.64
C SER A 153 12.15 0.41 6.64
N ASP A 154 11.53 1.24 5.80
CA ASP A 154 12.19 2.05 4.79
C ASP A 154 13.12 3.10 5.45
N LEU A 155 12.72 3.68 6.59
CA LEU A 155 13.52 4.65 7.33
C LEU A 155 14.78 4.02 7.91
N VAL A 156 14.67 2.81 8.48
CA VAL A 156 15.82 2.05 8.99
C VAL A 156 16.78 1.73 7.85
N MET A 157 16.26 1.29 6.69
CA MET A 157 17.07 1.01 5.52
C MET A 157 17.79 2.26 5.00
N GLU A 158 17.12 3.41 4.98
CA GLU A 158 17.73 4.68 4.58
C GLU A 158 18.93 5.05 5.48
N ILE A 159 18.84 4.80 6.78
CA ILE A 159 19.96 5.02 7.72
C ILE A 159 21.09 4.03 7.46
N ILE A 160 20.78 2.73 7.31
CA ILE A 160 21.78 1.68 7.08
C ILE A 160 22.53 1.95 5.78
N ASP A 161 21.83 2.31 4.71
CA ASP A 161 22.42 2.55 3.40
C ASP A 161 23.21 3.87 3.34
N ALA A 162 22.94 4.82 4.25
CA ALA A 162 23.72 6.03 4.39
C ALA A 162 25.08 5.82 5.12
N ILE A 163 25.28 4.68 5.79
CA ILE A 163 26.51 4.36 6.51
C ILE A 163 27.40 3.47 5.64
N GLU A 164 28.65 3.88 5.42
CA GLU A 164 29.63 3.06 4.72
C GLU A 164 29.88 1.76 5.49
N ARG A 165 29.72 0.62 4.80
CA ARG A 165 29.90 -0.71 5.40
C ARG A 165 31.04 -1.47 4.77
N LEU A 166 31.79 -2.19 5.60
CA LEU A 166 32.78 -3.15 5.14
C LEU A 166 32.11 -4.45 4.73
N ASN A 167 32.63 -5.07 3.67
CA ASN A 167 32.37 -6.49 3.43
C ASN A 167 33.23 -7.32 4.40
N THR A 168 32.64 -7.69 5.54
CA THR A 168 33.33 -8.39 6.63
C THR A 168 33.79 -9.79 6.22
N GLU A 169 33.01 -10.51 5.42
CA GLU A 169 33.38 -11.84 4.89
C GLU A 169 34.65 -11.74 4.04
N GLN A 170 34.64 -10.83 3.06
CA GLN A 170 35.80 -10.59 2.20
C GLN A 170 37.03 -10.12 2.99
N TYR A 171 36.83 -9.29 4.03
CA TYR A 171 37.90 -8.87 4.92
C TYR A 171 38.58 -10.05 5.63
N PHE A 172 37.78 -10.94 6.25
CA PHE A 172 38.33 -12.09 6.97
C PHE A 172 39.00 -13.11 6.03
N ASP A 173 38.49 -13.27 4.81
CA ASP A 173 39.13 -14.13 3.83
C ASP A 173 40.48 -13.58 3.36
N ASN A 174 40.58 -12.26 3.13
CA ASN A 174 41.86 -11.60 2.82
C ASN A 174 42.87 -11.70 3.98
N LEU A 175 42.41 -11.66 5.23
CA LEU A 175 43.25 -11.82 6.42
C LEU A 175 43.85 -13.23 6.56
N LYS A 176 43.11 -14.28 6.17
CA LYS A 176 43.58 -15.68 6.25
C LYS A 176 44.78 -15.91 5.33
N VAL A 177 44.81 -15.27 4.17
CA VAL A 177 45.86 -15.43 3.14
C VAL A 177 47.16 -14.71 3.50
N ASN A 178 47.12 -13.67 4.34
CA ASN A 178 48.26 -12.77 4.57
C ASN A 178 49.00 -13.04 5.90
N SER A 179 49.95 -13.98 5.90
CA SER A 179 50.74 -14.35 7.09
C SER A 179 51.55 -13.20 7.70
N ASP A 180 51.90 -12.19 6.91
CA ASP A 180 52.69 -11.05 7.38
C ASP A 180 51.85 -9.99 8.11
N LEU A 181 50.53 -9.93 7.87
CA LEU A 181 49.61 -9.11 8.67
C LEU A 181 49.63 -9.57 10.14
N LYS A 182 49.62 -10.89 10.39
CA LYS A 182 49.70 -11.44 11.75
C LYS A 182 50.98 -11.04 12.49
N LYS A 183 52.11 -10.96 11.81
CA LYS A 183 53.40 -10.52 12.40
C LYS A 183 53.35 -9.04 12.82
N ASN A 184 52.75 -8.20 11.99
CA ASN A 184 52.61 -6.77 12.25
C ASN A 184 51.65 -6.53 13.44
N ILE A 185 50.50 -7.21 13.47
CA ILE A 185 49.56 -7.19 14.61
C ILE A 185 50.27 -7.62 15.90
N LYS A 186 50.99 -8.75 15.89
CA LYS A 186 51.73 -9.24 17.07
C LYS A 186 52.77 -8.24 17.58
N THR A 187 53.36 -7.43 16.69
CA THR A 187 54.32 -6.40 17.08
C THR A 187 53.65 -5.19 17.71
N LEU A 188 52.47 -4.80 17.21
CA LEU A 188 51.69 -3.68 17.72
C LEU A 188 50.95 -4.00 19.03
N ASN A 189 50.64 -5.27 19.29
CA ASN A 189 49.99 -5.72 20.53
C ASN A 189 50.92 -5.85 21.75
N LYS A 190 52.20 -5.50 21.62
CA LYS A 190 53.14 -5.49 22.76
C LYS A 190 52.96 -4.21 23.57
N ASP A 191 53.39 -4.22 24.83
CA ASP A 191 53.43 -3.03 25.67
C ASP A 191 54.12 -1.86 24.94
N PHE A 192 53.52 -0.68 25.08
CA PHE A 192 53.99 0.52 24.40
C PHE A 192 55.32 0.99 25.01
N ASP A 193 56.36 1.03 24.18
CA ASP A 193 57.67 1.58 24.52
C ASP A 193 57.87 2.91 23.76
N PRO A 194 57.88 4.06 24.45
CA PRO A 194 58.05 5.37 23.81
C PRO A 194 59.31 5.46 22.93
N ARG A 195 60.36 4.70 23.24
CA ARG A 195 61.62 4.67 22.48
C ARG A 195 61.48 4.00 21.11
N LYS A 196 60.37 3.30 20.85
CA LYS A 196 60.11 2.53 19.62
C LYS A 196 59.00 3.15 18.76
N ILE A 197 58.70 4.44 18.92
CA ILE A 197 57.58 5.10 18.23
C ILE A 197 57.63 4.95 16.70
N ASP A 198 58.82 5.08 16.09
CA ASP A 198 58.98 4.95 14.64
C ASP A 198 58.70 3.53 14.15
N ARG A 199 59.05 2.53 14.98
CA ARG A 199 58.72 1.13 14.70
C ARG A 199 57.21 0.93 14.69
N TYR A 200 56.49 1.46 15.68
CA TYR A 200 55.03 1.35 15.71
C TYR A 200 54.39 2.07 14.53
N LYS A 201 54.81 3.30 14.21
CA LYS A 201 54.35 4.03 13.02
C LYS A 201 54.53 3.21 11.75
N LYS A 202 55.73 2.66 11.53
CA LYS A 202 56.03 1.80 10.37
C LYS A 202 55.07 0.61 10.27
N PHE A 203 54.88 -0.13 11.37
CA PHE A 203 54.01 -1.29 11.37
C PHE A 203 52.54 -0.91 11.19
N SER A 204 52.08 0.21 11.76
CA SER A 204 50.72 0.74 11.55
C SER A 204 50.49 1.15 10.09
N THR A 205 51.42 1.86 9.46
CA THR A 205 51.32 2.21 8.03
C THR A 205 51.26 0.95 7.16
N GLN A 206 52.09 -0.06 7.46
CA GLN A 206 52.04 -1.33 6.75
C GLN A 206 50.71 -2.06 6.94
N LEU A 207 50.17 -2.05 8.16
CA LEU A 207 48.86 -2.63 8.49
C LEU A 207 47.75 -1.98 7.64
N ASN A 208 47.71 -0.65 7.64
CA ASN A 208 46.71 0.14 6.91
C ASN A 208 46.82 -0.07 5.40
N SER A 209 48.04 -0.05 4.85
CA SER A 209 48.28 -0.28 3.41
C SER A 209 47.84 -1.68 2.93
N ARG A 210 47.75 -2.65 3.85
CA ARG A 210 47.33 -4.02 3.58
C ARG A 210 45.85 -4.25 3.89
N GLY A 211 45.08 -3.18 4.06
CA GLY A 211 43.64 -3.24 4.22
C GLY A 211 43.18 -3.70 5.61
N TYR A 212 44.04 -3.62 6.64
CA TYR A 212 43.56 -3.81 8.01
C TYR A 212 42.44 -2.84 8.33
N LYS A 213 41.40 -3.36 9.00
CA LYS A 213 40.28 -2.58 9.48
C LYS A 213 40.22 -2.68 10.99
N PRO A 214 40.07 -1.54 11.68
CA PRO A 214 40.00 -1.53 13.13
C PRO A 214 38.74 -2.29 13.62
N PRO A 215 38.77 -2.86 14.84
CA PRO A 215 37.65 -3.64 15.37
C PRO A 215 36.31 -2.92 15.35
N GLU A 216 36.32 -1.60 15.54
CA GLU A 216 35.15 -0.73 15.55
C GLU A 216 34.41 -0.77 14.20
N ASP A 217 35.13 -0.69 13.08
CA ASP A 217 34.53 -0.73 11.74
C ASP A 217 33.92 -2.11 11.42
N LEU A 218 34.57 -3.18 11.90
CA LEU A 218 34.10 -4.56 11.74
C LEU A 218 32.84 -4.82 12.56
N LEU A 219 32.85 -4.37 13.83
CA LEU A 219 31.70 -4.46 14.72
C LEU A 219 30.53 -3.65 14.16
N LEU A 220 30.77 -2.41 13.71
CA LEU A 220 29.74 -1.58 13.11
C LEU A 220 29.10 -2.26 11.90
N SER A 221 29.91 -2.77 10.96
CA SER A 221 29.41 -3.44 9.74
C SER A 221 28.60 -4.69 10.08
N THR A 222 29.03 -5.46 11.09
CA THR A 222 28.30 -6.64 11.57
C THR A 222 26.98 -6.24 12.24
N MET A 223 26.99 -5.20 13.09
CA MET A 223 25.80 -4.68 13.74
C MET A 223 24.78 -4.13 12.74
N LEU A 224 25.22 -3.45 11.68
CA LEU A 224 24.32 -2.99 10.60
C LEU A 224 23.67 -4.16 9.87
N THR A 225 24.38 -5.28 9.68
CA THR A 225 23.81 -6.50 9.08
C THR A 225 22.76 -7.12 9.99
N LEU A 226 23.04 -7.22 11.29
CA LEU A 226 22.07 -7.71 12.27
C LEU A 226 20.84 -6.80 12.35
N LEU A 227 21.04 -5.48 12.31
CA LEU A 227 19.96 -4.51 12.30
C LEU A 227 19.10 -4.65 11.04
N LYS A 228 19.72 -4.80 9.86
CA LYS A 228 19.01 -5.05 8.60
C LYS A 228 18.15 -6.30 8.67
N ASN A 229 18.69 -7.40 9.19
CA ASN A 229 17.93 -8.64 9.36
C ASN A 229 16.77 -8.44 10.35
N LYS A 230 17.03 -7.79 11.49
CA LYS A 230 15.99 -7.49 12.48
C LYS A 230 14.90 -6.59 11.91
N ASN A 231 15.25 -5.64 11.06
CA ASN A 231 14.31 -4.77 10.36
C ASN A 231 13.40 -5.56 9.40
N GLY A 232 13.95 -6.52 8.67
CA GLY A 232 13.18 -7.42 7.79
C GLY A 232 12.16 -8.27 8.52
N ASP A 233 12.46 -8.66 9.76
CA ASP A 233 11.59 -9.48 10.63
C ASP A 233 10.83 -8.66 11.69
N LEU A 234 10.82 -7.32 11.56
CA LEU A 234 10.24 -6.45 12.58
C LEU A 234 8.72 -6.60 12.62
N LYS A 235 8.19 -7.01 13.77
CA LYS A 235 6.74 -7.13 13.95
C LYS A 235 6.15 -5.82 14.46
N ALA A 236 4.90 -5.53 14.07
CA ALA A 236 4.13 -4.39 14.56
C ALA A 236 4.19 -4.18 16.08
N ASN A 237 4.14 -5.27 16.86
CA ASN A 237 4.15 -5.20 18.31
C ASN A 237 5.49 -4.80 18.91
N GLU A 238 6.57 -4.95 18.16
CA GLU A 238 7.94 -4.68 18.59
C GLU A 238 8.38 -3.26 18.23
N ILE A 239 7.63 -2.53 17.38
CA ILE A 239 8.01 -1.21 16.88
C ILE A 239 8.36 -0.22 18.02
N PRO A 240 7.53 -0.04 19.08
CA PRO A 240 7.87 0.91 20.14
C PRO A 240 9.18 0.56 20.86
N ASP A 241 9.34 -0.73 21.23
CA ASP A 241 10.55 -1.23 21.88
C ASP A 241 11.79 -1.12 20.99
N PHE A 242 11.62 -1.36 19.69
CA PHE A 242 12.66 -1.24 18.69
C PHE A 242 13.11 0.22 18.55
N LEU A 243 12.19 1.16 18.41
CA LEU A 243 12.49 2.59 18.35
C LEU A 243 13.23 3.07 19.61
N LYS A 244 12.79 2.64 20.79
CA LYS A 244 13.43 2.97 22.06
C LYS A 244 14.85 2.41 22.17
N LYS A 245 15.05 1.13 21.83
CA LYS A 245 16.34 0.44 22.00
C LYS A 245 17.36 0.81 20.92
N THR A 246 16.91 1.03 19.69
CA THR A 246 17.78 1.24 18.53
C THR A 246 18.03 2.71 18.26
N PHE A 247 16.99 3.55 18.35
CA PHE A 247 17.08 4.98 18.01
C PHE A 247 16.97 5.89 19.21
N HIS A 248 16.86 5.37 20.42
CA HIS A 248 16.62 6.16 21.63
C HIS A 248 15.39 7.07 21.50
N PHE A 249 14.39 6.62 20.72
CA PHE A 249 13.13 7.32 20.55
C PHE A 249 12.08 6.66 21.45
N GLU A 250 11.72 7.33 22.53
CA GLU A 250 10.71 6.85 23.47
C GLU A 250 9.36 7.49 23.19
N LEU A 251 8.35 6.65 22.97
CA LEU A 251 6.96 7.09 22.86
C LEU A 251 6.47 7.50 24.26
N SER A 252 5.62 8.53 24.34
CA SER A 252 4.88 8.80 25.57
C SER A 252 3.99 7.61 25.93
N GLU A 253 3.60 7.49 27.20
CA GLU A 253 2.68 6.42 27.64
C GLU A 253 1.38 6.45 26.83
N ASP A 254 0.82 7.64 26.58
CA ASP A 254 -0.37 7.85 25.76
C ASP A 254 -0.17 7.42 24.29
N ASP A 255 0.96 7.81 23.67
CA ASP A 255 1.26 7.44 22.28
C ASP A 255 1.47 5.92 22.17
N ASN A 256 2.15 5.30 23.14
CA ASN A 256 2.39 3.86 23.16
C ASN A 256 1.08 3.07 23.35
N GLN A 257 0.23 3.49 24.29
CA GLN A 257 -1.08 2.88 24.50
C GLN A 257 -1.96 3.03 23.26
N THR A 258 -1.98 4.22 22.65
CA THR A 258 -2.72 4.48 21.42
C THR A 258 -2.23 3.58 20.30
N PHE A 259 -0.92 3.48 20.08
CA PHE A 259 -0.34 2.61 19.07
C PHE A 259 -0.74 1.14 19.26
N HIS A 260 -0.67 0.61 20.49
CA HIS A 260 -1.09 -0.75 20.79
C HIS A 260 -2.59 -1.00 20.58
N ASN A 261 -3.44 -0.02 20.92
CA ASN A 261 -4.87 -0.08 20.64
C ASN A 261 -5.13 -0.15 19.12
N LEU A 262 -4.46 0.70 18.34
CA LEU A 262 -4.59 0.68 16.88
C LEU A 262 -4.16 -0.66 16.27
N ARG A 263 -3.07 -1.25 16.79
CA ARG A 263 -2.61 -2.59 16.39
C ARG A 263 -3.64 -3.66 16.73
N ALA A 264 -4.21 -3.63 17.93
CA ALA A 264 -5.24 -4.58 18.36
C ALA A 264 -6.47 -4.49 17.46
N ASN A 265 -6.91 -3.27 17.14
CA ASN A 265 -8.00 -3.02 16.20
C ASN A 265 -7.68 -3.58 14.80
N ARG A 266 -6.48 -3.34 14.27
CA ARG A 266 -6.03 -3.88 12.97
C ARG A 266 -6.06 -5.42 12.96
N ASN A 267 -5.61 -6.06 14.04
CA ASN A 267 -5.67 -7.52 14.16
C ASN A 267 -7.11 -8.04 14.24
N SER A 268 -8.01 -7.33 14.96
CA SER A 268 -9.44 -7.66 15.01
C SER A 268 -10.05 -7.68 13.61
N ILE A 269 -9.79 -6.66 12.78
CA ILE A 269 -10.31 -6.64 11.40
C ILE A 269 -9.74 -7.83 10.59
N GLY A 270 -8.48 -8.20 10.79
CA GLY A 270 -7.79 -9.23 10.01
C GLY A 270 -8.24 -10.65 10.31
N HIS A 271 -8.62 -10.89 11.55
CA HIS A 271 -9.21 -12.17 11.96
C HIS A 271 -10.72 -12.25 11.70
N GLY A 272 -11.33 -11.18 11.15
CA GLY A 272 -12.77 -11.10 10.95
C GLY A 272 -13.56 -10.96 12.25
N ASP A 273 -12.90 -10.56 13.35
CA ASP A 273 -13.54 -10.35 14.64
C ASP A 273 -14.49 -9.14 14.57
N ARG A 274 -15.71 -9.33 15.05
CA ARG A 274 -16.76 -8.30 15.09
C ARG A 274 -16.55 -7.24 16.17
N ASN A 275 -15.48 -7.36 16.95
CA ASN A 275 -15.20 -6.49 18.10
C ASN A 275 -14.83 -5.06 17.69
N PHE A 276 -14.36 -4.86 16.46
CA PHE A 276 -14.03 -3.55 15.93
C PHE A 276 -14.50 -3.39 14.48
N ASN A 277 -15.47 -2.50 14.28
CA ASN A 277 -15.95 -2.07 12.97
C ASN A 277 -15.53 -0.61 12.76
N PRO A 278 -14.46 -0.34 12.01
CA PRO A 278 -13.98 1.03 11.82
C PRO A 278 -15.02 1.88 11.07
N SER A 279 -15.18 3.11 11.53
CA SER A 279 -15.84 4.17 10.75
C SER A 279 -14.81 5.02 10.01
N LEU A 280 -15.24 5.75 8.97
CA LEU A 280 -14.36 6.71 8.28
C LEU A 280 -13.77 7.74 9.24
N LYS A 281 -14.51 8.14 10.28
CA LYS A 281 -13.99 9.01 11.34
C LYS A 281 -12.81 8.35 12.07
N SER A 282 -12.97 7.10 12.50
CA SER A 282 -11.89 6.36 13.18
C SER A 282 -10.65 6.18 12.29
N VAL A 283 -10.83 6.04 10.98
CA VAL A 283 -9.74 5.98 9.99
C VAL A 283 -9.02 7.32 9.89
N ILE A 284 -9.76 8.44 9.84
CA ILE A 284 -9.19 9.79 9.84
C ILE A 284 -8.37 10.04 11.11
N ASP A 285 -8.92 9.68 12.27
CA ASP A 285 -8.25 9.89 13.56
C ASP A 285 -6.99 9.01 13.68
N THR A 286 -7.06 7.77 13.19
CA THR A 286 -5.89 6.87 13.06
C THR A 286 -4.82 7.46 12.16
N ASN A 287 -5.19 8.00 10.98
CA ASN A 287 -4.26 8.65 10.07
C ASN A 287 -3.59 9.87 10.71
N LYS A 288 -4.36 10.71 11.43
CA LYS A 288 -3.80 11.88 12.14
C LYS A 288 -2.76 11.44 13.17
N PHE A 289 -3.07 10.42 13.97
CA PHE A 289 -2.13 9.87 14.95
C PHE A 289 -0.87 9.34 14.27
N LEU A 290 -0.99 8.45 13.28
CA LEU A 290 0.16 7.85 12.60
C LEU A 290 1.00 8.90 11.85
N LYS A 291 0.37 9.91 11.24
CA LYS A 291 1.08 11.05 10.63
C LYS A 291 1.86 11.87 11.66
N GLY A 292 1.24 12.16 12.80
CA GLY A 292 1.90 12.86 13.91
C GLY A 292 3.08 12.06 14.45
N LEU A 293 2.90 10.78 14.72
CA LEU A 293 3.94 9.89 15.21
C LEU A 293 5.09 9.75 14.19
N SER A 294 4.77 9.54 12.90
CA SER A 294 5.78 9.44 11.84
C SER A 294 6.61 10.72 11.70
N ALA A 295 5.99 11.90 11.86
CA ALA A 295 6.69 13.18 11.84
C ALA A 295 7.69 13.30 13.00
N LYS A 296 7.27 12.94 14.23
CA LYS A 296 8.15 12.95 15.41
C LYS A 296 9.35 12.00 15.22
N ILE A 297 9.09 10.79 14.69
CA ILE A 297 10.13 9.79 14.41
C ILE A 297 11.10 10.29 13.34
N ASP A 298 10.58 10.81 12.22
CA ASP A 298 11.40 11.34 11.12
C ASP A 298 12.28 12.51 11.57
N GLU A 299 11.72 13.43 12.37
CA GLU A 299 12.43 14.57 12.94
C GLU A 299 13.58 14.12 13.85
N HIS A 300 13.28 13.23 14.80
CA HIS A 300 14.29 12.67 15.72
C HIS A 300 15.42 11.97 14.97
N ILE A 301 15.06 11.09 14.03
CA ILE A 301 16.05 10.34 13.26
C ILE A 301 16.88 11.27 12.36
N SER A 302 16.24 12.23 11.70
CA SER A 302 16.95 13.17 10.83
C SER A 302 17.88 14.10 11.59
N LEU A 303 17.56 14.43 12.85
CA LEU A 303 18.41 15.24 13.72
C LEU A 303 19.64 14.46 14.22
N HIS A 304 19.47 13.19 14.59
CA HIS A 304 20.49 12.45 15.34
C HIS A 304 21.27 11.40 14.54
N PHE A 305 20.67 10.84 13.48
CA PHE A 305 21.21 9.66 12.79
C PHE A 305 21.57 9.92 11.32
N LYS A 306 21.30 11.12 10.79
CA LYS A 306 21.70 11.51 9.44
C LYS A 306 22.94 12.38 9.43
N ALA A 307 23.77 12.19 8.40
CA ALA A 307 24.96 13.00 8.20
C ALA A 307 24.60 14.48 7.95
N ILE A 308 25.26 15.38 8.66
CA ILE A 308 25.14 16.81 8.46
C ILE A 308 26.04 17.18 7.27
N LYS A 309 25.42 17.60 6.14
CA LYS A 309 26.12 17.85 4.86
C LYS A 309 27.35 18.75 4.96
N ASN A 310 27.33 19.74 5.87
CA ASN A 310 28.38 20.75 6.00
C ASN A 310 29.19 20.60 7.30
N TYR A 311 29.13 19.43 7.96
CA TYR A 311 29.93 19.17 9.15
C TYR A 311 31.35 18.76 8.75
N GLN A 312 32.35 19.47 9.27
CA GLN A 312 33.77 19.19 9.05
C GLN A 312 34.35 18.55 10.32
N ARG A 313 35.03 17.41 10.17
CA ARG A 313 35.73 16.68 11.24
C ARG A 313 37.19 17.11 11.36
#